data_AF-A0AAW8SXY6-F1
#
_entry.id   AF-A0AAW8SXY6-F1
#
_cell.length_a   1.000
_cell.length_b   1.000
_cell.length_c   1.000
_cell.angle_alpha   90.00
_cell.angle_beta   90.00
_cell.angle_gamma   90.00
#
_symmetry.space_group_name_H-M   'P 1'
#
loop_
_entity.id
_entity.type
_entity.pdbx_description
1 polymer ?
#
loop_
_entity_poly.entity_id
_entity_poly.type
_entity_poly.pdbx_seq_one_letter_code
_entity_poly.pdbx_strand_id
1 'polypeptide(L)'
;MIPVLFINLDSVDFSRFTQVQNVGNFFFLGIGASALCFVTWNFSVKNLGAVRSTVYIYTIPMLTTLASVFILGEMLTMKAFIGILLTLAGLILSEMPNFLYKRKIHTD
;
A
#
# COMPACT_ATOMS: atom_id res chain seq x y z
N MET A 1 -1.00 -9.78 -18.15
CA MET A 1 -1.77 -8.87 -19.04
C MET A 1 -1.32 -8.94 -20.50
N ILE A 2 -0.08 -9.35 -20.78
CA ILE A 2 0.44 -9.59 -22.14
C ILE A 2 -0.47 -10.51 -23.01
N PRO A 3 -1.09 -11.59 -22.49
CA PRO A 3 -1.93 -12.48 -23.32
C PRO A 3 -3.24 -11.82 -23.84
N VAL A 4 -3.85 -10.94 -23.05
CA VAL A 4 -5.09 -10.22 -23.43
C VAL A 4 -4.84 -9.22 -24.55
N LEU A 5 -3.61 -8.69 -24.60
CA LEU A 5 -3.18 -7.73 -25.59
C LEU A 5 -3.22 -8.34 -26.99
N PHE A 6 -2.68 -9.56 -27.16
CA PHE A 6 -2.66 -10.29 -28.44
C PHE A 6 -4.05 -10.67 -28.99
N ILE A 7 -5.07 -10.78 -28.13
CA ILE A 7 -6.45 -11.10 -28.55
C ILE A 7 -7.20 -9.84 -29.04
N ASN A 8 -6.75 -8.63 -28.68
CA ASN A 8 -7.44 -7.36 -29.00
C ASN A 8 -6.59 -6.39 -29.86
N LEU A 9 -5.49 -6.85 -30.46
CA LEU A 9 -4.52 -6.02 -31.19
C LEU A 9 -5.13 -5.20 -32.35
N ASP A 10 -6.19 -5.69 -32.98
CA ASP A 10 -6.86 -4.99 -34.08
C ASP A 10 -7.63 -3.72 -33.65
N SER A 11 -7.76 -3.48 -32.34
CA SER A 11 -8.54 -2.37 -31.77
C SER A 11 -7.71 -1.31 -31.04
N VAL A 12 -6.38 -1.29 -31.23
CA VAL A 12 -5.49 -0.28 -30.63
C VAL A 12 -5.71 1.06 -31.34
N ASP A 13 -6.80 1.73 -30.96
CA ASP A 13 -7.21 3.02 -31.48
C ASP A 13 -6.47 4.13 -30.72
N PHE A 14 -5.50 4.76 -31.39
CA PHE A 14 -4.69 5.83 -30.83
C PHE A 14 -5.53 7.05 -30.41
N SER A 15 -6.75 7.18 -30.92
CA SER A 15 -7.69 8.24 -30.54
C SER A 15 -8.03 8.22 -29.04
N ARG A 16 -7.97 7.05 -28.39
CA ARG A 16 -8.26 6.89 -26.95
C ARG A 16 -7.18 7.47 -26.04
N PHE A 17 -5.97 7.72 -26.52
CA PHE A 17 -4.94 8.39 -25.73
C PHE A 17 -5.18 9.90 -25.62
N THR A 18 -5.83 10.51 -26.61
CA THR A 18 -6.17 11.94 -26.64
C THR A 18 -7.47 12.28 -25.93
N GLN A 19 -8.23 11.30 -25.48
CA GLN A 19 -9.43 11.55 -24.67
C GLN A 19 -9.04 12.20 -23.34
N VAL A 20 -9.66 13.36 -23.05
CA VAL A 20 -9.37 14.16 -21.85
C VAL A 20 -9.51 13.34 -20.57
N GLN A 21 -10.49 12.41 -20.49
CA GLN A 21 -10.63 11.52 -19.32
C GLN A 21 -9.40 10.63 -19.12
N ASN A 22 -8.84 10.05 -20.18
CA ASN A 22 -7.73 9.11 -20.09
C ASN A 22 -6.42 9.83 -19.75
N VAL A 23 -6.19 11.00 -20.36
CA VAL A 23 -5.06 11.87 -20.01
C VAL A 23 -5.14 12.28 -18.54
N GLY A 24 -6.32 12.69 -18.05
CA GLY A 24 -6.54 13.02 -16.65
C GLY A 24 -6.22 11.85 -15.70
N ASN A 25 -6.66 10.65 -16.04
CA ASN A 25 -6.35 9.43 -15.27
C ASN A 25 -4.84 9.14 -15.26
N PHE A 26 -4.14 9.30 -16.39
CA PHE A 26 -2.68 9.13 -16.44
C PHE A 26 -1.95 10.13 -15.54
N PHE A 27 -2.37 11.39 -15.53
CA PHE A 27 -1.79 12.39 -14.62
C PHE A 27 -2.07 12.06 -13.15
N PHE A 28 -3.29 11.62 -12.83
CA PHE A 28 -3.65 11.21 -11.47
C PHE A 28 -2.82 10.01 -10.99
N LEU A 29 -2.68 8.98 -11.80
CA LEU A 29 -1.89 7.77 -11.49
C LEU A 29 -0.38 8.07 -11.44
N GLY A 30 0.11 8.87 -12.40
CA GLY A 30 1.52 9.21 -12.52
C GLY A 30 2.00 10.14 -11.40
N ILE A 31 1.33 11.29 -11.23
CA ILE A 31 1.74 12.30 -10.26
C ILE A 31 1.20 11.93 -8.87
N GLY A 32 -0.11 11.71 -8.76
CA GLY A 32 -0.80 11.49 -7.49
C GLY A 32 -0.41 10.17 -6.85
N ALA A 33 -0.71 9.06 -7.53
CA ALA A 33 -0.49 7.74 -6.93
C ALA A 33 1.00 7.34 -6.88
N SER A 34 1.81 7.72 -7.88
CA SER A 34 3.20 7.25 -7.95
C SER A 34 4.19 8.28 -7.41
N ALA A 35 4.30 9.47 -8.01
CA ALA A 35 5.34 10.43 -7.63
C ALA A 35 5.24 10.86 -6.16
N LEU A 36 4.04 11.22 -5.68
CA LEU A 36 3.85 11.59 -4.27
C LEU A 36 4.11 10.42 -3.32
N CYS A 37 3.70 9.20 -3.70
CA CYS A 37 3.96 8.00 -2.90
C CYS A 37 5.46 7.75 -2.76
N PHE A 38 6.21 7.80 -3.87
CA PHE A 38 7.66 7.62 -3.84
C PHE A 38 8.36 8.70 -3.04
N VAL A 39 7.98 9.98 -3.18
CA VAL A 39 8.57 11.07 -2.40
C VAL A 39 8.31 10.88 -0.90
N THR A 40 7.07 10.55 -0.52
CA THR A 40 6.69 10.32 0.88
C THR A 40 7.42 9.12 1.48
N TRP A 41 7.56 8.05 0.70
CA TRP A 41 8.32 6.87 1.10
C TRP A 41 9.81 7.17 1.28
N ASN A 42 10.43 7.83 0.31
CA ASN A 42 11.85 8.23 0.40
C ASN A 42 12.11 9.16 1.59
N PHE A 43 11.19 10.10 1.86
CA PHE A 43 11.26 10.95 3.04
C PHE A 43 11.16 10.16 4.34
N SER A 44 10.24 9.20 4.42
CA SER A 44 10.07 8.32 5.58
C SER A 44 11.31 7.46 5.82
N VAL A 45 11.89 6.88 4.77
CA VAL A 45 13.12 6.09 4.86
C VAL A 45 14.31 6.95 5.30
N LYS A 46 14.41 8.20 4.81
CA LYS A 46 15.46 9.14 5.20
C LYS A 46 15.41 9.51 6.69
N ASN A 47 14.21 9.69 7.25
CA ASN A 47 14.05 10.12 8.63
C ASN A 47 14.02 8.98 9.66
N LEU A 48 13.39 7.84 9.32
CA LEU A 48 13.18 6.72 10.24
C LEU A 48 14.19 5.57 10.03
N GLY A 49 14.84 5.52 8.87
CA GLY A 49 15.67 4.40 8.44
C GLY A 49 14.84 3.24 7.83
N ALA A 50 15.43 2.53 6.86
CA ALA A 50 14.74 1.52 6.06
C ALA A 50 14.05 0.41 6.89
N VAL A 51 14.68 -0.01 8.00
CA VAL A 51 14.14 -1.08 8.86
C VAL A 51 12.84 -0.65 9.53
N ARG A 52 12.79 0.55 10.13
CA ARG A 52 11.58 1.08 10.77
C ARG A 52 10.48 1.32 9.75
N SER A 53 10.81 1.83 8.57
CA SER A 53 9.82 2.06 7.50
C SER A 53 9.13 0.77 7.04
N THR A 54 9.87 -0.33 6.91
CA THR A 54 9.29 -1.64 6.53
C THR A 54 8.35 -2.18 7.59
N VAL A 55 8.63 -1.94 8.88
CA VAL A 55 7.71 -2.30 9.97
C VAL A 55 6.37 -1.59 9.83
N TYR A 56 6.39 -0.29 9.49
CA TYR A 56 5.15 0.47 9.26
C TYR A 56 4.37 -0.03 8.03
N ILE A 57 5.05 -0.56 7.01
CA ILE A 57 4.39 -1.18 5.84
C ILE A 57 3.54 -2.38 6.27
N TYR A 58 3.93 -3.14 7.29
CA TYR A 58 3.11 -4.23 7.81
C TYR A 58 1.82 -3.76 8.50
N THR A 59 1.69 -2.48 8.83
CA THR A 59 0.44 -1.89 9.34
C THR A 59 -0.52 -1.49 8.21
N ILE A 60 -0.06 -1.45 6.95
CA ILE A 60 -0.90 -1.07 5.79
C ILE A 60 -2.19 -1.91 5.69
N PRO A 61 -2.20 -3.24 5.85
CA PRO A 61 -3.44 -4.03 5.74
C PRO A 61 -4.54 -3.56 6.69
N MET A 62 -4.17 -3.19 7.92
CA MET A 62 -5.09 -2.63 8.91
C MET A 62 -5.61 -1.26 8.45
N LEU A 63 -4.70 -0.36 8.03
CA LEU A 63 -5.06 0.99 7.58
C LEU A 63 -5.94 0.96 6.32
N THR A 64 -5.63 0.10 5.36
CA THR A 64 -6.42 -0.09 4.14
C THR A 64 -7.83 -0.57 4.48
N THR A 65 -7.97 -1.51 5.43
CA THR A 65 -9.29 -2.01 5.84
C THR A 65 -10.10 -0.91 6.53
N LEU A 66 -9.49 -0.12 7.41
CA LEU A 66 -10.12 1.04 8.04
C LEU A 66 -10.54 2.09 7.01
N ALA A 67 -9.67 2.39 6.04
CA ALA A 67 -9.95 3.31 4.96
C ALA A 67 -11.12 2.83 4.10
N SER A 68 -11.22 1.53 3.79
CA SER A 68 -12.38 0.97 3.09
C SER A 68 -13.68 1.20 3.85
N VAL A 69 -13.71 0.98 5.17
CA VAL A 69 -14.93 1.24 5.97
C VAL A 69 -15.31 2.72 5.95
N PHE A 70 -14.32 3.60 6.07
CA PHE A 70 -14.58 5.04 6.14
C PHE A 70 -14.93 5.67 4.79
N ILE A 71 -14.26 5.27 3.72
CA ILE A 71 -14.40 5.85 2.37
C ILE A 71 -15.55 5.20 1.61
N LEU A 72 -15.68 3.87 1.63
CA LEU A 72 -16.75 3.15 0.93
C LEU A 72 -18.02 3.01 1.77
N GLY A 73 -17.95 3.17 3.10
CA GLY A 73 -19.11 3.04 3.99
C GLY A 73 -19.65 1.62 4.10
N GLU A 74 -18.89 0.61 3.69
CA GLU A 74 -19.33 -0.79 3.71
C GLU A 74 -19.45 -1.31 5.16
N MET A 75 -20.52 -2.05 5.43
CA MET A 75 -20.68 -2.76 6.70
C MET A 75 -19.56 -3.80 6.84
N LEU A 76 -18.74 -3.63 7.87
CA LEU A 76 -17.68 -4.57 8.25
C LEU A 76 -18.25 -5.99 8.34
N THR A 77 -17.95 -6.79 7.33
CA THR A 77 -18.29 -8.22 7.37
C THR A 77 -17.40 -8.89 8.41
N MET A 78 -17.88 -9.94 9.09
CA MET A 78 -17.08 -10.70 10.07
C MET A 78 -15.70 -11.12 9.56
N LYS A 79 -15.58 -11.35 8.25
CA LYS A 79 -14.32 -11.67 7.56
C LYS A 79 -13.29 -10.52 7.63
N ALA A 80 -13.72 -9.26 7.48
CA ALA A 80 -12.85 -8.09 7.56
C ALA A 80 -12.33 -7.89 8.99
N PHE A 81 -13.19 -8.11 9.99
CA PHE A 81 -12.80 -8.05 11.40
C PHE A 81 -11.74 -9.10 11.76
N ILE A 82 -11.91 -10.33 11.29
CA ILE A 82 -10.89 -11.40 11.45
C ILE A 82 -9.58 -11.02 10.75
N GLY A 83 -9.65 -10.42 9.55
CA GLY A 83 -8.47 -9.94 8.84
C GLY A 83 -7.69 -8.86 9.60
N ILE A 84 -8.40 -7.92 10.24
CA ILE A 84 -7.78 -6.89 11.11
C ILE A 84 -7.09 -7.54 12.30
N LEU A 85 -7.77 -8.48 12.99
CA LEU A 85 -7.17 -9.19 14.13
C LEU A 85 -5.93 -9.99 13.73
N LEU A 86 -5.97 -10.68 12.59
CA LEU A 86 -4.86 -11.48 12.09
C LEU A 86 -3.64 -10.62 11.72
N THR A 87 -3.88 -9.45 11.09
CA THR A 87 -2.81 -8.52 10.69
C THR A 87 -2.19 -7.84 11.90
N LEU A 88 -2.99 -7.45 12.91
CA LEU A 88 -2.49 -6.98 14.19
C LEU A 88 -1.67 -8.05 14.93
N ALA A 89 -2.15 -9.30 14.98
CA ALA A 89 -1.42 -10.40 15.61
C ALA A 89 -0.08 -10.66 14.90
N GLY A 90 -0.08 -10.69 13.56
CA GLY A 90 1.14 -10.82 12.77
C GLY A 90 2.13 -9.68 12.99
N LEU A 91 1.64 -8.44 13.12
CA LEU A 91 2.49 -7.28 13.43
C LEU A 91 3.15 -7.41 14.82
N ILE A 92 2.38 -7.79 15.85
CA ILE A 92 2.92 -7.99 17.20
C ILE A 92 4.01 -9.07 17.18
N LEU A 93 3.74 -10.21 16.53
CA LEU A 93 4.73 -11.29 16.38
C LEU A 93 5.99 -10.85 15.62
N SER A 94 5.85 -10.03 14.59
CA SER A 94 6.98 -9.51 13.82
C SER A 94 7.84 -8.52 14.62
N GLU A 95 7.23 -7.72 15.50
CA GLU A 95 7.93 -6.72 16.31
C GLU A 95 8.48 -7.26 17.64
N MET A 96 7.91 -8.34 18.19
CA MET A 96 8.38 -8.99 19.41
C MET A 96 9.89 -9.30 19.42
N PRO A 97 10.51 -9.91 18.39
CA PRO A 97 11.94 -10.17 18.39
C PRO A 97 12.78 -8.89 18.32
N ASN A 98 12.29 -7.84 17.67
CA ASN A 98 12.99 -6.55 17.56
C ASN A 98 13.01 -5.80 18.92
N PHE A 99 11.92 -5.91 19.68
CA PHE A 99 11.82 -5.37 21.04
C PHE A 99 12.73 -6.11 22.03
N LEU A 100 12.80 -7.44 21.93
CA LEU A 100 13.69 -8.28 22.76
C LEU A 100 15.17 -8.04 22.44
N TYR A 101 15.52 -7.82 21.17
CA TYR A 101 16.88 -7.48 20.76
C TYR A 101 17.33 -6.11 21.29
N LYS A 102 16.47 -5.09 21.21
CA LYS A 102 16.75 -3.73 21.72
C LYS A 102 16.90 -3.70 23.24
N ARG A 103 16.22 -4.59 23.97
CA ARG A 103 16.31 -4.73 25.42
C ARG A 103 17.63 -5.37 25.88
N LYS A 104 18.24 -6.25 25.07
CA LYS A 104 19.51 -6.91 25.42
C LYS A 104 20.70 -5.95 25.42
N ILE A 105 20.73 -4.99 24.49
CA ILE A 105 21.83 -4.02 24.30
C ILE A 105 21.89 -2.94 25.41
N HIS A 106 20.81 -2.69 26.15
CA HIS A 106 20.79 -1.65 27.19
C HIS A 106 21.11 -2.19 28.61
N THR A 107 21.39 -3.48 28.73
CA THR A 107 21.76 -4.15 29.99
C THR A 107 23.24 -4.56 30.06
N ASP A 108 24.02 -4.27 29.03
CA ASP A 108 25.49 -4.39 28.99
C ASP A 108 26.13 -2.99 28.96
#